data_AF-A0A3P8NFV4-F1
#
_entry.id   AF-A0A3P8NFV4-F1
#
_cell.length_a   1.000
_cell.length_b   1.000
_cell.length_c   1.000
_cell.angle_alpha   90.00
_cell.angle_beta   90.00
_cell.angle_gamma   90.00
#
_symmetry.space_group_name_H-M   'P 1'
#
loop_
_entity.id
_entity.type
_entity.pdbx_description
1 polymer ?
#
loop_
_entity_poly.entity_id
_entity_poly.type
_entity_poly.pdbx_seq_one_letter_code
_entity_poly.pdbx_strand_id
1 'polypeptide(L)'
;MLRAVMLRRGLLLWVSRVGGLLVLLCCSLSLLYVMRCSPPYSNDPPLSHILPHAGSNHPSLGGTRPETGAGAAGVGGAGPAHSGGPPSAHSYQVLLQEREEQHRLHISSLKKQIAQLKEALQERSQQLKGVQESLKRANGGPAEGQEGGAASQGGGVGEAQVAKSQPADLQEFLKAQLSKAEVTFGIRLPSEYAVVPFESFTLQRVYQLEMGLTRHPEEKPVRKDKREELAEVLETALHSLNTPSSEQDRRSAVEKAQASKVYTPSDFIEGITRTEKDKGTLYELTFRGESSNEFRRLVLFRPFGPLLKVKNERVDTTNVLINIIVPLSRRTDKFKQFMHNFREVCVRQDGRVHLTVVYFGKEQMSEVQSTLENTSREANFKNYTLMQLDEEFSRGRGLDIGARAWKGGNVLLFFCDVDIYFTADFLNTCRLNAQPGKKVFYPVLFSQYNPSVIYGSPDRIPAVEQQLVIKKDTGFWRDFGFGMTCQYRSDFLNIGGFDIDIKGWGGEDVHLYRKYLHSNLLVVRAPSRGLFHLWHEKHCADELPPDQYRMCMQSKAMNEASHGQLGMLFFRHEIEAHLRKQKLQQNSNAKKT
;
A
#
# COMPACT_ATOMS: atom_id res chain seq x y z
N MET A 1 5.27 -73.02 2.64
CA MET A 1 5.23 -71.54 2.53
C MET A 1 3.98 -70.85 3.07
N LEU A 2 2.76 -71.43 3.05
CA LEU A 2 1.54 -70.70 3.43
C LEU A 2 1.50 -70.10 4.87
N ARG A 3 2.09 -70.75 5.88
CA ARG A 3 2.04 -70.25 7.27
C ARG A 3 2.69 -68.87 7.48
N ALA A 4 3.76 -68.55 6.75
CA ALA A 4 4.47 -67.27 6.92
C ALA A 4 3.70 -66.07 6.36
N VAL A 5 2.88 -66.28 5.31
CA VAL A 5 2.10 -65.22 4.66
C VAL A 5 0.91 -64.78 5.51
N MET A 6 0.27 -65.72 6.23
CA MET A 6 -0.83 -65.39 7.14
C MET A 6 -0.37 -64.54 8.33
N LEU A 7 0.77 -64.88 8.96
CA LEU A 7 1.30 -64.08 10.09
C LEU A 7 1.60 -62.63 9.69
N ARG A 8 2.20 -62.37 8.52
CA ARG A 8 2.48 -60.99 8.07
C ARG A 8 1.22 -60.16 7.84
N ARG A 9 0.15 -60.76 7.28
CA ARG A 9 -1.14 -60.05 7.08
C ARG A 9 -1.86 -59.79 8.42
N GLY A 10 -1.82 -60.74 9.35
CA GLY A 10 -2.35 -60.56 10.70
C GLY A 10 -1.65 -59.43 11.46
N LEU A 11 -0.31 -59.37 11.40
CA LEU A 11 0.47 -58.34 12.09
C LEU A 11 0.20 -56.93 11.55
N LEU A 12 0.09 -56.76 10.22
CA LEU A 12 -0.23 -55.46 9.60
C LEU A 12 -1.63 -54.96 9.97
N LEU A 13 -2.63 -55.85 9.99
CA LEU A 13 -3.99 -55.53 10.45
C LEU A 13 -4.02 -55.18 11.95
N TRP A 14 -3.20 -55.85 12.76
CA TRP A 14 -3.09 -55.56 14.20
C TRP A 14 -2.43 -54.20 14.45
N VAL A 15 -1.30 -53.90 13.79
CA VAL A 15 -0.62 -52.59 13.87
C VAL A 15 -1.52 -51.45 13.38
N SER A 16 -2.29 -51.66 12.30
CA SER A 16 -3.26 -50.66 11.82
C SER A 16 -4.39 -50.41 12.83
N ARG A 17 -4.94 -51.45 13.46
CA ARG A 17 -5.98 -51.31 14.50
C ARG A 17 -5.46 -50.68 15.79
N VAL A 18 -4.25 -51.06 16.23
CA VAL A 18 -3.59 -50.44 17.39
C VAL A 18 -3.27 -48.98 17.12
N GLY A 19 -2.78 -48.63 15.92
CA GLY A 19 -2.56 -47.25 15.50
C GLY A 19 -3.85 -46.43 15.47
N GLY A 20 -4.95 -46.98 14.93
CA GLY A 20 -6.26 -46.34 14.95
C GLY A 20 -6.81 -46.10 16.36
N LEU A 21 -6.64 -47.08 17.26
CA LEU A 21 -6.98 -46.93 18.69
C LEU A 21 -6.12 -45.86 19.38
N LEU A 22 -4.83 -45.79 19.08
CA LEU A 22 -3.92 -44.77 19.62
C LEU A 22 -4.30 -43.36 19.15
N VAL A 23 -4.63 -43.18 17.88
CA VAL A 23 -5.13 -41.90 17.35
C VAL A 23 -6.45 -41.51 18.02
N LEU A 24 -7.40 -42.45 18.15
CA LEU A 24 -8.66 -42.21 18.88
C LEU A 24 -8.40 -41.80 20.33
N LEU A 25 -7.52 -42.50 21.05
CA LEU A 25 -7.17 -42.19 22.44
C LEU A 25 -6.53 -40.80 22.56
N CYS A 26 -5.60 -40.45 21.64
CA CYS A 26 -5.01 -39.12 21.58
C CYS A 26 -6.07 -38.04 21.32
N CYS A 27 -6.98 -38.23 20.36
CA CYS A 27 -8.08 -37.30 20.11
C CYS A 27 -9.01 -37.14 21.33
N SER A 28 -9.34 -38.24 22.03
CA SER A 28 -10.13 -38.20 23.26
C SER A 28 -9.43 -37.43 24.39
N LEU A 29 -8.12 -37.63 24.56
CA LEU A 29 -7.32 -36.93 25.56
C LEU A 29 -7.11 -35.45 25.23
N SER A 30 -6.93 -35.09 23.95
CA SER A 30 -6.89 -33.68 23.52
C SER A 30 -8.23 -32.97 23.73
N LEU A 31 -9.37 -33.64 23.50
CA LEU A 31 -10.70 -33.12 23.83
C LEU A 31 -10.86 -32.89 25.35
N LEU A 32 -10.48 -33.88 26.17
CA LEU A 32 -10.48 -33.74 27.64
C LEU A 32 -9.56 -32.61 28.13
N TYR A 33 -8.45 -32.35 27.44
CA TYR A 33 -7.54 -31.26 27.75
C TYR A 33 -8.18 -29.89 27.49
N VAL A 34 -8.74 -29.66 26.30
CA VAL A 34 -9.45 -28.41 25.95
C VAL A 34 -10.65 -28.16 26.89
N MET A 35 -11.35 -29.23 27.28
CA MET A 35 -12.47 -29.18 28.23
C MET A 35 -12.06 -28.82 29.67
N ARG A 36 -10.82 -29.12 30.10
CA ARG A 36 -10.32 -28.82 31.47
C ARG A 36 -9.45 -27.57 31.58
N CYS A 37 -8.82 -27.14 30.50
CA CYS A 37 -7.87 -26.02 30.49
C CYS A 37 -8.40 -24.75 29.81
N SER A 38 -9.68 -24.71 29.43
CA SER A 38 -10.35 -23.43 29.12
C SER A 38 -10.51 -22.60 30.41
N PRO A 39 -10.10 -21.31 30.43
CA PRO A 39 -10.24 -20.45 31.60
C PRO A 39 -11.72 -20.15 31.91
N PRO A 40 -12.08 -19.86 33.18
CA PRO A 40 -13.45 -19.55 33.56
C PRO A 40 -13.94 -18.27 32.86
N TYR A 41 -15.21 -18.26 32.46
CA TYR A 41 -15.89 -17.13 31.84
C TYR A 41 -15.93 -15.92 32.79
N SER A 42 -15.14 -14.89 32.49
CA SER A 42 -15.29 -13.54 33.07
C SER A 42 -16.08 -12.66 32.09
N ASN A 43 -17.11 -11.96 32.58
CA ASN A 43 -18.08 -11.22 31.74
C ASN A 43 -17.61 -9.82 31.27
N ASP A 44 -16.30 -9.60 31.10
CA ASP A 44 -15.74 -8.35 30.59
C ASP A 44 -15.24 -8.50 29.14
N PRO A 45 -15.55 -7.55 28.23
CA PRO A 45 -15.21 -7.65 26.81
C PRO A 45 -13.75 -7.24 26.50
N PRO A 46 -13.13 -7.80 25.44
CA PRO A 46 -11.78 -7.43 25.04
C PRO A 46 -11.73 -6.06 24.33
N LEU A 47 -10.74 -5.24 24.69
CA LEU A 47 -10.46 -3.94 24.06
C LEU A 47 -10.02 -4.09 22.59
N SER A 48 -10.98 -3.98 21.67
CA SER A 48 -10.76 -3.75 20.23
C SER A 48 -11.92 -2.92 19.65
N HIS A 49 -11.64 -2.10 18.62
CA HIS A 49 -12.52 -1.01 18.18
C HIS A 49 -13.84 -1.47 17.54
N ILE A 50 -14.98 -1.30 18.24
CA ILE A 50 -16.33 -1.33 17.67
C ILE A 50 -17.21 -0.27 18.36
N LEU A 51 -18.05 0.43 17.58
CA LEU A 51 -19.25 1.15 18.05
C LEU A 51 -20.52 0.35 17.67
N PRO A 52 -21.64 0.48 18.42
CA PRO A 52 -22.46 -0.67 18.74
C PRO A 52 -23.46 -1.12 17.67
N HIS A 53 -23.63 -2.43 17.56
CA HIS A 53 -24.85 -3.05 17.04
C HIS A 53 -25.68 -3.64 18.20
N ALA A 54 -27.01 -3.66 18.02
CA ALA A 54 -27.94 -4.28 18.96
C ALA A 54 -27.70 -5.80 19.05
N GLY A 55 -27.73 -6.35 20.26
CA GLY A 55 -27.32 -7.73 20.52
C GLY A 55 -28.46 -8.73 20.70
N SER A 56 -28.10 -10.02 20.75
CA SER A 56 -28.38 -10.85 21.93
C SER A 56 -27.67 -12.23 21.88
N ASN A 57 -27.22 -12.65 23.06
CA ASN A 57 -27.00 -14.04 23.52
C ASN A 57 -25.81 -14.88 22.96
N HIS A 58 -24.70 -14.78 23.72
CA HIS A 58 -23.63 -15.76 24.02
C HIS A 58 -24.14 -17.13 24.55
N PRO A 59 -23.27 -18.13 24.91
CA PRO A 59 -21.80 -18.31 24.79
C PRO A 59 -21.43 -19.66 24.08
N SER A 60 -20.21 -20.24 23.98
CA SER A 60 -19.03 -20.28 24.88
C SER A 60 -17.71 -20.73 24.24
N LEU A 61 -16.59 -20.21 24.80
CA LEU A 61 -15.17 -20.69 24.86
C LEU A 61 -14.92 -22.22 24.71
N GLY A 62 -13.72 -22.73 24.44
CA GLY A 62 -12.32 -22.21 24.37
C GLY A 62 -11.43 -23.34 23.78
N GLY A 63 -10.10 -23.36 23.72
CA GLY A 63 -9.06 -22.63 24.46
C GLY A 63 -7.84 -23.56 24.67
N THR A 64 -6.69 -23.19 24.08
CA THR A 64 -5.29 -23.51 24.50
C THR A 64 -4.63 -24.91 24.36
N ARG A 65 -3.38 -24.81 23.85
CA ARG A 65 -2.09 -25.56 24.03
C ARG A 65 -1.73 -25.88 25.52
N PRO A 66 -0.61 -26.60 25.90
CA PRO A 66 0.73 -26.62 25.27
C PRO A 66 1.59 -27.94 25.35
N GLU A 67 2.86 -27.85 24.88
CA GLU A 67 4.19 -28.30 25.43
C GLU A 67 4.34 -29.54 26.36
N THR A 68 5.43 -30.33 26.48
CA THR A 68 6.88 -30.35 26.06
C THR A 68 7.32 -31.81 25.70
N GLY A 69 8.56 -32.25 25.35
CA GLY A 69 9.89 -31.66 25.06
C GLY A 69 11.07 -32.68 25.22
N ALA A 70 12.33 -32.19 25.19
CA ALA A 70 13.62 -32.81 25.60
C ALA A 70 14.40 -33.87 24.73
N GLY A 71 15.73 -33.64 24.61
CA GLY A 71 16.81 -34.61 24.28
C GLY A 71 17.28 -34.71 22.81
N ALA A 72 18.57 -34.88 22.44
CA ALA A 72 19.86 -34.72 23.15
C ALA A 72 21.07 -34.65 22.15
N ALA A 73 22.19 -34.04 22.58
CA ALA A 73 23.62 -34.12 22.15
C ALA A 73 24.10 -34.56 20.73
N GLY A 74 25.14 -33.89 20.17
CA GLY A 74 25.82 -34.37 18.93
C GLY A 74 26.97 -33.54 18.28
N VAL A 75 28.04 -33.21 19.03
CA VAL A 75 29.47 -33.02 18.63
C VAL A 75 29.89 -32.62 17.18
N GLY A 76 30.59 -31.48 17.05
CA GLY A 76 31.98 -31.40 16.52
C GLY A 76 32.25 -31.01 15.05
N GLY A 77 33.23 -30.12 14.82
CA GLY A 77 33.82 -29.88 13.49
C GLY A 77 34.45 -28.49 13.27
N ALA A 78 35.64 -28.22 13.83
CA ALA A 78 36.40 -26.99 13.55
C ALA A 78 37.50 -27.22 12.50
N GLY A 79 37.75 -26.23 11.64
CA GLY A 79 38.81 -26.21 10.63
C GLY A 79 39.62 -24.90 10.67
N PRO A 80 40.90 -24.89 10.27
CA PRO A 80 41.90 -23.99 10.87
C PRO A 80 42.03 -22.61 10.21
N ALA A 81 42.51 -21.66 11.00
CA ALA A 81 42.94 -20.34 10.53
C ALA A 81 44.34 -20.40 9.90
N HIS A 82 44.51 -19.81 8.72
CA HIS A 82 45.83 -19.58 8.12
C HIS A 82 46.32 -18.15 8.39
N SER A 83 47.53 -18.05 8.93
CA SER A 83 48.28 -16.81 9.07
C SER A 83 48.92 -16.38 7.75
N GLY A 84 48.66 -15.15 7.31
CA GLY A 84 49.32 -14.52 6.17
C GLY A 84 49.53 -13.03 6.42
N GLY A 85 50.77 -12.55 6.28
CA GLY A 85 51.08 -11.12 6.34
C GLY A 85 50.54 -10.34 5.13
N PRO A 86 50.58 -8.99 5.15
CA PRO A 86 50.04 -8.17 4.07
C PRO A 86 50.77 -8.45 2.73
N PRO A 87 50.05 -8.72 1.63
CA PRO A 87 50.69 -8.95 0.33
C PRO A 87 51.38 -7.70 -0.20
N SER A 88 52.48 -7.88 -0.94
CA SER A 88 53.10 -6.80 -1.70
C SER A 88 52.16 -6.32 -2.82
N ALA A 89 52.33 -5.06 -3.28
CA ALA A 89 51.50 -4.48 -4.34
C ALA A 89 51.43 -5.35 -5.62
N HIS A 90 52.50 -6.08 -5.91
CA HIS A 90 52.60 -6.97 -7.05
C HIS A 90 51.68 -8.20 -6.96
N SER A 91 51.32 -8.65 -5.75
CA SER A 91 50.39 -9.76 -5.51
C SER A 91 48.94 -9.36 -5.75
N TYR A 92 48.54 -8.16 -5.35
CA TYR A 92 47.20 -7.62 -5.63
C TYR A 92 46.92 -7.49 -7.12
N GLN A 93 47.93 -7.11 -7.90
CA GLN A 93 47.80 -6.93 -9.35
C GLN A 93 47.61 -8.26 -10.09
N VAL A 94 48.28 -9.34 -9.63
CA VAL A 94 48.05 -10.70 -10.14
C VAL A 94 46.63 -11.20 -9.79
N LEU A 95 46.16 -10.98 -8.56
CA LEU A 95 44.80 -11.36 -8.14
C LEU A 95 43.69 -10.60 -8.90
N LEU A 96 43.95 -9.33 -9.27
CA LEU A 96 43.05 -8.55 -10.13
C LEU A 96 43.02 -9.14 -11.56
N GLN A 97 44.17 -9.43 -12.15
CA GLN A 97 44.28 -10.00 -13.49
C GLN A 97 43.64 -11.39 -13.58
N GLU A 98 43.83 -12.24 -12.57
CA GLU A 98 43.18 -13.55 -12.47
C GLU A 98 41.64 -13.42 -12.37
N ARG A 99 41.14 -12.44 -11.60
CA ARG A 99 39.70 -12.15 -11.53
C ARG A 99 39.15 -11.61 -12.86
N GLU A 100 39.87 -10.72 -13.54
CA GLU A 100 39.48 -10.23 -14.86
C GLU A 100 39.41 -11.36 -15.89
N GLU A 101 40.35 -12.30 -15.85
CA GLU A 101 40.33 -13.49 -16.71
C GLU A 101 39.16 -14.43 -16.39
N GLN A 102 38.89 -14.71 -15.10
CA GLN A 102 37.71 -15.47 -14.68
C GLN A 102 36.41 -14.80 -15.15
N HIS A 103 36.29 -13.47 -15.02
CA HIS A 103 35.15 -12.71 -15.51
C HIS A 103 35.03 -12.79 -17.05
N ARG A 104 36.15 -12.68 -17.78
CA ARG A 104 36.20 -12.82 -19.25
C ARG A 104 35.73 -14.20 -19.71
N LEU A 105 36.17 -15.27 -19.05
CA LEU A 105 35.73 -16.64 -19.31
C LEU A 105 34.24 -16.83 -19.00
N HIS A 106 33.75 -16.29 -17.88
CA HIS A 106 32.33 -16.34 -17.52
C HIS A 106 31.44 -15.59 -18.53
N ILE A 107 31.85 -14.39 -18.96
CA ILE A 107 31.17 -13.62 -20.02
C ILE A 107 31.15 -14.40 -21.34
N SER A 108 32.23 -15.09 -21.70
CA SER A 108 32.29 -15.94 -22.91
C SER A 108 31.30 -17.10 -22.82
N SER A 109 31.25 -17.78 -21.67
CA SER A 109 30.29 -18.87 -21.39
C SER A 109 28.83 -18.38 -21.49
N LEU A 110 28.50 -17.26 -20.84
CA LEU A 110 27.18 -16.64 -20.90
C LEU A 110 26.80 -16.22 -22.33
N LYS A 111 27.72 -15.64 -23.11
CA LYS A 111 27.49 -15.32 -24.52
C LYS A 111 27.15 -16.57 -25.34
N LYS A 112 27.83 -17.69 -25.10
CA LYS A 112 27.56 -18.97 -25.76
C LYS A 112 26.18 -19.54 -25.37
N GLN A 113 25.82 -19.48 -24.08
CA GLN A 113 24.50 -19.89 -23.61
C GLN A 113 23.38 -19.02 -24.22
N ILE A 114 23.57 -17.69 -24.30
CA ILE A 114 22.62 -16.77 -24.95
C ILE A 114 22.46 -17.08 -26.43
N ALA A 115 23.54 -17.43 -27.15
CA ALA A 115 23.46 -17.84 -28.55
C ALA A 115 22.64 -19.13 -28.72
N GLN A 116 22.92 -20.16 -27.92
CA GLN A 116 22.18 -21.43 -27.93
C GLN A 116 20.69 -21.25 -27.58
N LEU A 117 20.37 -20.40 -26.59
CA LEU A 117 18.99 -20.09 -26.22
C LEU A 117 18.24 -19.32 -27.32
N LYS A 118 18.92 -18.42 -28.04
CA LYS A 118 18.34 -17.72 -29.20
C LYS A 118 18.05 -18.68 -30.35
N GLU A 119 18.97 -19.60 -30.64
CA GLU A 119 18.81 -20.62 -31.68
C GLU A 119 17.64 -21.55 -31.37
N ALA A 120 17.55 -22.07 -30.13
CA ALA A 120 16.43 -22.88 -29.67
C ALA A 120 15.07 -22.13 -29.69
N LEU A 121 15.06 -20.83 -29.36
CA LEU A 121 13.87 -19.97 -29.48
C LEU A 121 13.45 -19.78 -30.95
N GLN A 122 14.41 -19.62 -31.86
CA GLN A 122 14.16 -19.45 -33.29
C GLN A 122 13.63 -20.75 -33.91
N GLU A 123 14.21 -21.89 -33.57
CA GLU A 123 13.72 -23.22 -33.99
C GLU A 123 12.29 -23.46 -33.48
N ARG A 124 12.02 -23.21 -32.20
CA ARG A 124 10.67 -23.36 -31.61
C ARG A 124 9.65 -22.39 -32.25
N SER A 125 10.08 -21.20 -32.65
CA SER A 125 9.26 -20.23 -33.38
C SER A 125 8.94 -20.70 -34.81
N GLN A 126 9.88 -21.33 -35.50
CA GLN A 126 9.65 -21.97 -36.80
C GLN A 126 8.70 -23.17 -36.69
N GLN A 127 8.87 -24.02 -35.68
CA GLN A 127 7.94 -25.13 -35.39
C GLN A 127 6.52 -24.61 -35.14
N LEU A 128 6.35 -23.54 -34.36
CA LEU A 128 5.06 -22.90 -34.12
C LEU A 128 4.42 -22.34 -35.41
N LYS A 129 5.21 -21.73 -36.31
CA LYS A 129 4.72 -21.29 -37.63
C LYS A 129 4.25 -22.46 -38.49
N GLY A 130 5.00 -23.57 -38.54
CA GLY A 130 4.60 -24.77 -39.28
C GLY A 130 3.30 -25.41 -38.76
N VAL A 131 3.09 -25.38 -37.45
CA VAL A 131 1.81 -25.81 -36.83
C VAL A 131 0.67 -24.83 -37.16
N GLN A 132 0.95 -23.52 -37.23
CA GLN A 132 -0.06 -22.52 -37.57
C GLN A 132 -0.45 -22.54 -39.06
N GLU A 133 0.47 -22.91 -39.96
CA GLU A 133 0.18 -23.10 -41.38
C GLU A 133 -0.57 -24.42 -41.68
N SER A 134 -0.28 -25.50 -40.95
CA SER A 134 -1.05 -26.75 -41.09
C SER A 134 -2.49 -26.60 -40.57
N LEU A 135 -2.70 -25.87 -39.47
CA LEU A 135 -4.03 -25.48 -39.00
C LEU A 135 -4.81 -24.61 -40.01
N LYS A 136 -4.12 -23.74 -40.76
CA LYS A 136 -4.76 -22.96 -41.83
C LYS A 136 -5.15 -23.80 -43.05
N ARG A 137 -4.41 -24.86 -43.39
CA ARG A 137 -4.81 -25.82 -44.44
C ARG A 137 -5.99 -26.69 -44.03
N ALA A 138 -6.15 -27.00 -42.74
CA ALA A 138 -7.25 -27.82 -42.24
C ALA A 138 -8.63 -27.11 -42.29
N ASN A 139 -8.65 -25.77 -42.23
CA ASN A 139 -9.89 -24.96 -42.20
C ASN A 139 -10.28 -24.35 -43.57
N GLY A 140 -9.77 -24.90 -44.69
CA GLY A 140 -9.94 -24.32 -46.03
C GLY A 140 -10.38 -25.31 -47.11
N GLY A 141 -11.60 -25.87 -46.99
CA GLY A 141 -12.25 -26.71 -48.01
C GLY A 141 -13.75 -26.86 -47.70
N PRO A 142 -14.65 -26.86 -48.70
CA PRO A 142 -16.09 -26.70 -48.48
C PRO A 142 -16.80 -27.98 -48.04
N ALA A 143 -18.00 -27.80 -47.47
CA ALA A 143 -18.87 -28.87 -46.98
C ALA A 143 -19.70 -29.51 -48.09
N GLU A 144 -19.87 -30.84 -48.03
CA GLU A 144 -21.02 -31.55 -48.60
C GLU A 144 -21.14 -32.98 -48.02
N GLY A 145 -22.38 -33.44 -47.83
CA GLY A 145 -22.77 -34.83 -48.13
C GLY A 145 -22.40 -36.00 -47.20
N GLN A 146 -23.39 -36.38 -46.38
CA GLN A 146 -23.95 -37.75 -46.31
C GLN A 146 -23.39 -38.85 -45.37
N GLU A 147 -24.33 -39.72 -45.01
CA GLU A 147 -24.41 -40.70 -43.91
C GLU A 147 -23.59 -42.00 -44.09
N GLY A 148 -23.37 -42.73 -42.99
CA GLY A 148 -23.30 -44.21 -43.06
C GLY A 148 -22.35 -44.97 -42.12
N GLY A 149 -22.91 -45.74 -41.18
CA GLY A 149 -22.49 -47.15 -40.96
C GLY A 149 -21.38 -47.52 -39.96
N ALA A 150 -21.81 -48.06 -38.81
CA ALA A 150 -21.30 -49.28 -38.14
C ALA A 150 -19.79 -49.47 -37.79
N ALA A 151 -19.50 -49.28 -36.49
CA ALA A 151 -18.78 -50.18 -35.56
C ALA A 151 -17.61 -51.09 -36.02
N SER A 152 -16.45 -50.91 -35.38
CA SER A 152 -15.60 -52.03 -34.89
C SER A 152 -14.77 -51.63 -33.67
N GLN A 153 -14.59 -52.54 -32.71
CA GLN A 153 -13.77 -52.32 -31.50
C GLN A 153 -12.25 -52.32 -31.81
N GLY A 154 -11.48 -51.55 -31.04
CA GLY A 154 -10.02 -51.61 -31.02
C GLY A 154 -9.46 -50.85 -29.82
N GLY A 155 -8.90 -51.57 -28.83
CA GLY A 155 -8.37 -50.95 -27.61
C GLY A 155 -7.00 -50.30 -27.81
N GLY A 156 -6.74 -49.22 -27.08
CA GLY A 156 -5.44 -48.53 -27.11
C GLY A 156 -5.38 -47.39 -26.09
N VAL A 157 -4.92 -47.69 -24.87
CA VAL A 157 -4.51 -46.65 -23.91
C VAL A 157 -3.22 -46.03 -24.44
N GLY A 158 -3.22 -44.72 -24.68
CA GLY A 158 -2.10 -44.01 -25.31
C GLY A 158 -2.07 -42.53 -24.94
N GLU A 159 -1.26 -42.20 -23.94
CA GLU A 159 -1.06 -40.86 -23.37
C GLU A 159 -0.50 -39.87 -24.42
N ALA A 160 -1.38 -39.17 -25.16
CA ALA A 160 -0.93 -38.25 -26.23
C ALA A 160 -1.67 -36.90 -26.34
N GLN A 161 -2.74 -36.65 -25.56
CA GLN A 161 -3.54 -35.41 -25.69
C GLN A 161 -3.27 -34.35 -24.60
N VAL A 162 -2.66 -34.72 -23.47
CA VAL A 162 -2.52 -33.82 -22.30
C VAL A 162 -1.48 -32.69 -22.50
N ALA A 163 -0.51 -32.86 -23.40
CA ALA A 163 0.62 -31.93 -23.53
C ALA A 163 0.38 -30.69 -24.41
N LYS A 164 -0.73 -30.62 -25.16
CA LYS A 164 -0.99 -29.51 -26.11
C LYS A 164 -1.96 -28.43 -25.61
N SER A 165 -2.78 -28.69 -24.58
CA SER A 165 -3.72 -27.68 -24.03
C SER A 165 -3.05 -26.73 -23.02
N GLN A 166 -2.16 -27.27 -22.17
CA GLN A 166 -1.62 -26.57 -20.99
C GLN A 166 -1.10 -25.13 -21.22
N PRO A 167 -0.39 -24.80 -22.34
CA PRO A 167 0.08 -23.42 -22.56
C PRO A 167 -1.06 -22.44 -22.85
N ALA A 168 -2.12 -22.89 -23.53
CA ALA A 168 -3.30 -22.09 -23.81
C ALA A 168 -4.13 -21.91 -22.53
N ASP A 169 -4.37 -23.00 -21.80
CA ASP A 169 -5.09 -23.03 -20.52
C ASP A 169 -4.46 -22.04 -19.51
N LEU A 170 -3.12 -22.03 -19.40
CA LEU A 170 -2.40 -21.08 -18.54
C LEU A 170 -2.55 -19.64 -19.04
N GLN A 171 -2.36 -19.37 -20.33
CA GLN A 171 -2.48 -18.01 -20.87
C GLN A 171 -3.91 -17.46 -20.72
N GLU A 172 -4.92 -18.31 -20.85
CA GLU A 172 -6.32 -17.99 -20.61
C GLU A 172 -6.60 -17.74 -19.13
N PHE A 173 -6.07 -18.57 -18.22
CA PHE A 173 -6.14 -18.34 -16.78
C PHE A 173 -5.54 -16.98 -16.38
N LEU A 174 -4.36 -16.62 -16.89
CA LEU A 174 -3.71 -15.33 -16.58
C LEU A 174 -4.53 -14.14 -17.09
N LYS A 175 -5.15 -14.26 -18.28
CA LYS A 175 -6.09 -13.25 -18.81
C LYS A 175 -7.36 -13.17 -17.96
N ALA A 176 -7.90 -14.31 -17.52
CA ALA A 176 -9.08 -14.35 -16.67
C ALA A 176 -8.81 -13.68 -15.31
N GLN A 177 -7.63 -13.89 -14.71
CA GLN A 177 -7.24 -13.17 -13.49
C GLN A 177 -7.14 -11.66 -13.71
N LEU A 178 -6.52 -11.22 -14.80
CA LEU A 178 -6.48 -9.79 -15.15
C LEU A 178 -7.87 -9.17 -15.35
N SER A 179 -8.83 -9.91 -15.93
CA SER A 179 -10.21 -9.44 -16.10
C SER A 179 -11.02 -9.37 -14.80
N LYS A 180 -10.65 -10.15 -13.78
CA LYS A 180 -11.27 -10.17 -12.44
C LYS A 180 -10.62 -9.19 -11.47
N ALA A 181 -9.36 -8.84 -11.70
CA ALA A 181 -8.60 -7.89 -10.90
C ALA A 181 -9.12 -6.47 -11.12
N GLU A 182 -9.19 -5.69 -10.04
CA GLU A 182 -9.74 -4.33 -10.07
C GLU A 182 -8.68 -3.35 -10.59
N VAL A 183 -8.35 -3.46 -11.88
CA VAL A 183 -7.23 -2.74 -12.53
C VAL A 183 -7.69 -1.54 -13.36
N THR A 184 -8.87 -1.62 -13.98
CA THR A 184 -9.36 -0.61 -14.94
C THR A 184 -10.70 0.03 -14.54
N PHE A 185 -11.48 -0.68 -13.72
CA PHE A 185 -12.81 -0.28 -13.23
C PHE A 185 -12.94 -0.72 -11.77
N GLY A 186 -13.76 -0.02 -10.98
CA GLY A 186 -13.98 -0.37 -9.58
C GLY A 186 -14.93 -1.56 -9.41
N ILE A 187 -14.84 -2.23 -8.26
CA ILE A 187 -15.83 -3.21 -7.82
C ILE A 187 -16.69 -2.65 -6.69
N ARG A 188 -17.97 -3.04 -6.63
CA ARG A 188 -18.85 -2.65 -5.54
C ARG A 188 -18.48 -3.43 -4.28
N LEU A 189 -18.15 -2.72 -3.21
CA LEU A 189 -17.75 -3.29 -1.93
C LEU A 189 -18.81 -2.99 -0.86
N PRO A 190 -19.17 -3.96 0.00
CA PRO A 190 -20.27 -3.78 0.95
C PRO A 190 -19.99 -2.70 2.00
N SER A 191 -18.72 -2.60 2.44
CA SER A 191 -18.24 -1.65 3.44
C SER A 191 -16.73 -1.42 3.31
N GLU A 192 -16.23 -0.44 4.03
CA GLU A 192 -14.82 -0.09 4.16
C GLU A 192 -13.92 -1.27 4.61
N TYR A 193 -14.48 -2.22 5.36
CA TYR A 193 -13.76 -3.41 5.84
C TYR A 193 -13.47 -4.44 4.74
N ALA A 194 -14.14 -4.34 3.58
CA ALA A 194 -13.87 -5.17 2.42
C ALA A 194 -12.80 -4.57 1.48
N VAL A 195 -12.31 -3.36 1.77
CA VAL A 195 -11.30 -2.69 0.95
C VAL A 195 -9.92 -3.24 1.25
N VAL A 196 -9.25 -3.78 0.24
CA VAL A 196 -7.80 -4.01 0.28
C VAL A 196 -7.12 -2.68 -0.11
N PRO A 197 -6.41 -2.00 0.80
CA PRO A 197 -5.71 -0.76 0.49
C PRO A 197 -4.45 -1.03 -0.34
N PHE A 198 -3.96 0.01 -1.01
CA PHE A 198 -2.64 0.01 -1.63
C PHE A 198 -1.56 0.35 -0.59
N GLU A 199 -0.40 -0.28 -0.70
CA GLU A 199 0.85 0.26 -0.17
C GLU A 199 1.41 1.30 -1.16
N SER A 200 2.25 2.24 -0.69
CA SER A 200 3.02 3.13 -1.56
C SER A 200 4.52 2.93 -1.36
N PHE A 201 5.31 3.15 -2.40
CA PHE A 201 6.75 2.91 -2.38
C PHE A 201 7.53 3.87 -3.27
N THR A 202 8.81 4.06 -2.94
CA THR A 202 9.82 4.68 -3.79
C THR A 202 11.06 3.79 -3.84
N LEU A 203 12.12 4.18 -4.56
CA LEU A 203 13.37 3.41 -4.67
C LEU A 203 13.96 2.96 -3.32
N GLN A 204 13.69 3.70 -2.24
CA GLN A 204 14.37 3.53 -0.95
C GLN A 204 13.47 2.98 0.16
N ARG A 205 12.14 3.12 0.03
CA ARG A 205 11.19 2.97 1.14
C ARG A 205 9.83 2.44 0.67
N VAL A 206 9.21 1.63 1.51
CA VAL A 206 7.82 1.20 1.39
C VAL A 206 7.03 1.75 2.59
N TYR A 207 5.79 2.15 2.33
CA TYR A 207 4.83 2.67 3.29
C TYR A 207 3.59 1.80 3.21
N GLN A 208 3.26 1.17 4.34
CA GLN A 208 2.24 0.12 4.42
C GLN A 208 1.35 0.36 5.64
N LEU A 209 0.05 0.07 5.50
CA LEU A 209 -0.92 0.18 6.60
C LEU A 209 -0.86 -1.04 7.53
N GLU A 210 -0.72 -2.23 6.95
CA GLU A 210 -0.46 -3.48 7.68
C GLU A 210 1.02 -3.55 8.14
N MET A 211 1.37 -2.73 9.14
CA MET A 211 2.76 -2.59 9.64
C MET A 211 3.30 -3.80 10.46
N GLY A 212 2.60 -4.95 10.44
CA GLY A 212 3.01 -6.18 11.11
C GLY A 212 3.34 -6.04 12.62
N LEU A 213 4.25 -6.91 13.11
CA LEU A 213 4.72 -6.88 14.50
C LEU A 213 5.67 -5.70 14.78
N THR A 214 6.42 -5.25 13.78
CA THR A 214 7.37 -4.14 13.90
C THR A 214 6.66 -2.81 14.13
N ARG A 215 5.45 -2.63 13.57
CA ARG A 215 4.65 -1.41 13.60
C ARG A 215 5.42 -0.19 13.06
N HIS A 216 6.20 -0.39 12.00
CA HIS A 216 6.91 0.70 11.33
C HIS A 216 6.08 1.26 10.14
N PRO A 217 5.76 2.57 10.13
CA PRO A 217 4.98 3.19 9.06
C PRO A 217 5.80 3.40 7.77
N GLU A 218 7.13 3.48 7.90
CA GLU A 218 8.06 3.36 6.79
C GLU A 218 9.00 2.18 7.04
N GLU A 219 9.24 1.37 6.03
CA GLU A 219 10.29 0.34 6.06
C GLU A 219 11.22 0.53 4.86
N LYS A 220 12.52 0.27 5.04
CA LYS A 220 13.38 -0.02 3.89
C LYS A 220 13.01 -1.43 3.40
N PRO A 221 13.07 -1.73 2.10
CA PRO A 221 12.95 -3.11 1.60
C PRO A 221 14.22 -3.89 1.99
N VAL A 222 14.33 -4.26 3.27
CA VAL A 222 15.45 -5.03 3.84
C VAL A 222 15.25 -6.51 3.58
N ARG A 223 14.00 -6.99 3.61
CA ARG A 223 13.68 -8.36 3.20
C ARG A 223 14.02 -8.54 1.71
N LYS A 224 14.78 -9.60 1.44
CA LYS A 224 15.40 -9.86 0.13
C LYS A 224 14.35 -10.05 -0.98
N ASP A 225 13.30 -10.79 -0.68
CA ASP A 225 12.12 -11.04 -1.53
C ASP A 225 11.42 -9.74 -1.97
N LYS A 226 10.92 -8.92 -1.02
CA LYS A 226 10.20 -7.66 -1.34
C LYS A 226 11.11 -6.66 -2.07
N ARG A 227 12.43 -6.72 -1.85
CA ARG A 227 13.40 -5.90 -2.59
C ARG A 227 13.61 -6.37 -4.02
N GLU A 228 13.77 -7.68 -4.23
CA GLU A 228 13.97 -8.28 -5.55
C GLU A 228 12.70 -8.15 -6.40
N GLU A 229 11.52 -8.30 -5.80
CA GLU A 229 10.22 -8.05 -6.42
C GLU A 229 10.10 -6.61 -6.95
N LEU A 230 10.32 -5.60 -6.08
CA LEU A 230 10.21 -4.20 -6.49
C LEU A 230 11.30 -3.79 -7.50
N ALA A 231 12.48 -4.40 -7.44
CA ALA A 231 13.53 -4.21 -8.45
C ALA A 231 13.11 -4.78 -9.82
N GLU A 232 12.62 -6.02 -9.87
CA GLU A 232 12.13 -6.65 -11.11
C GLU A 232 10.98 -5.85 -11.75
N VAL A 233 10.07 -5.33 -10.93
CA VAL A 233 8.96 -4.47 -11.35
C VAL A 233 9.46 -3.14 -11.94
N LEU A 234 10.44 -2.50 -11.30
CA LEU A 234 11.06 -1.26 -11.79
C LEU A 234 11.86 -1.48 -13.08
N GLU A 235 12.67 -2.54 -13.16
CA GLU A 235 13.42 -2.91 -14.35
C GLU A 235 12.50 -3.21 -15.54
N THR A 236 11.41 -3.95 -15.31
CA THR A 236 10.38 -4.21 -16.32
C THR A 236 9.71 -2.93 -16.79
N ALA A 237 9.42 -2.00 -15.87
CA ALA A 237 8.84 -0.70 -16.21
C ALA A 237 9.79 0.15 -17.06
N LEU A 238 11.06 0.26 -16.67
CA LEU A 238 12.09 0.99 -17.40
C LEU A 238 12.37 0.37 -18.78
N HIS A 239 12.45 -0.95 -18.87
CA HIS A 239 12.57 -1.66 -20.15
C HIS A 239 11.37 -1.39 -21.06
N SER A 240 10.14 -1.41 -20.53
CA SER A 240 8.92 -1.09 -21.27
C SER A 240 8.77 0.41 -21.64
N LEU A 241 9.49 1.30 -20.96
CA LEU A 241 9.55 2.74 -21.29
C LEU A 241 10.55 3.05 -22.40
N ASN A 242 11.72 2.39 -22.35
CA ASN A 242 12.84 2.64 -23.26
C ASN A 242 12.84 1.74 -24.51
N THR A 243 12.03 0.69 -24.53
CA THR A 243 11.83 -0.14 -25.74
C THR A 243 10.86 0.57 -26.68
N PRO A 244 11.22 0.82 -27.96
CA PRO A 244 10.34 1.47 -28.92
C PRO A 244 9.05 0.66 -29.12
N SER A 245 7.92 1.36 -29.15
CA SER A 245 6.62 0.74 -29.44
C SER A 245 6.39 0.61 -30.95
N SER A 246 5.70 -0.43 -31.39
CA SER A 246 5.33 -0.63 -32.80
C SER A 246 4.45 0.49 -33.37
N GLU A 247 3.76 1.25 -32.51
CA GLU A 247 3.02 2.47 -32.88
C GLU A 247 3.96 3.67 -33.15
N GLN A 248 5.09 3.78 -32.44
CA GLN A 248 6.10 4.81 -32.73
C GLN A 248 6.81 4.57 -34.06
N ASP A 249 6.81 3.34 -34.58
CA ASP A 249 7.54 3.04 -35.81
C ASP A 249 6.99 3.75 -37.05
N ARG A 250 5.72 4.17 -37.02
CA ARG A 250 5.06 4.94 -38.07
C ARG A 250 5.41 6.44 -38.10
N ARG A 251 6.13 6.97 -37.10
CA ARG A 251 6.54 8.39 -37.07
C ARG A 251 7.83 8.63 -37.85
N SER A 252 8.01 9.85 -38.35
CA SER A 252 9.21 10.23 -39.11
C SER A 252 10.47 10.17 -38.23
N ALA A 253 11.63 10.00 -38.87
CA ALA A 253 12.92 9.94 -38.14
C ALA A 253 13.22 11.23 -37.34
N VAL A 254 12.71 12.38 -37.79
CA VAL A 254 12.86 13.68 -37.12
C VAL A 254 12.01 13.75 -35.85
N GLU A 255 10.75 13.28 -35.91
CA GLU A 255 9.89 13.16 -34.73
C GLU A 255 10.40 12.11 -33.73
N LYS A 256 11.01 11.01 -34.23
CA LYS A 256 11.67 10.00 -33.38
C LYS A 256 12.87 10.58 -32.63
N ALA A 257 13.62 11.51 -33.22
CA ALA A 257 14.77 12.16 -32.59
C ALA A 257 14.39 13.22 -31.54
N GLN A 258 13.20 13.83 -31.64
CA GLN A 258 12.75 14.89 -30.73
C GLN A 258 11.90 14.41 -29.53
N ALA A 259 11.37 13.18 -29.54
CA ALA A 259 10.31 12.74 -28.60
C ALA A 259 10.63 11.43 -27.86
N SER A 260 11.90 11.20 -27.49
CA SER A 260 12.35 9.99 -26.80
C SER A 260 13.23 10.29 -25.59
N LYS A 261 12.66 10.93 -24.56
CA LYS A 261 13.27 10.91 -23.22
C LYS A 261 13.61 9.46 -22.83
N VAL A 262 14.87 9.21 -22.51
CA VAL A 262 15.31 7.94 -21.92
C VAL A 262 14.99 7.97 -20.42
N TYR A 263 14.23 6.98 -19.95
CA TYR A 263 13.81 6.87 -18.56
C TYR A 263 14.84 6.10 -17.75
N THR A 264 15.13 6.61 -16.56
CA THR A 264 16.12 6.09 -15.62
C THR A 264 15.48 5.86 -14.24
N PRO A 265 16.14 5.15 -13.31
CA PRO A 265 15.63 5.03 -11.94
C PRO A 265 15.39 6.39 -11.27
N SER A 266 16.18 7.42 -11.58
CA SER A 266 15.98 8.78 -11.04
C SER A 266 14.74 9.51 -11.57
N ASP A 267 14.12 9.02 -12.65
CA ASP A 267 12.82 9.53 -13.12
C ASP A 267 11.64 8.94 -12.36
N PHE A 268 11.83 7.83 -11.62
CA PHE A 268 10.77 7.21 -10.82
C PHE A 268 10.46 8.08 -9.59
N ILE A 269 9.20 8.48 -9.46
CA ILE A 269 8.72 9.35 -8.38
C ILE A 269 8.19 8.47 -7.25
N GLU A 270 7.13 7.72 -7.54
CA GLU A 270 6.44 6.84 -6.61
C GLU A 270 5.73 5.72 -7.36
N GLY A 271 5.48 4.62 -6.66
CA GLY A 271 4.57 3.58 -7.09
C GLY A 271 3.58 3.24 -5.99
N ILE A 272 2.43 2.71 -6.38
CA ILE A 272 1.46 2.08 -5.47
C ILE A 272 1.33 0.60 -5.84
N THR A 273 1.16 -0.26 -4.85
CA THR A 273 0.99 -1.70 -5.04
C THR A 273 -0.13 -2.27 -4.18
N ARG A 274 -0.85 -3.27 -4.69
CA ARG A 274 -1.94 -3.95 -3.98
C ARG A 274 -2.02 -5.42 -4.37
N THR A 275 -2.05 -6.30 -3.38
CA THR A 275 -2.15 -7.75 -3.57
C THR A 275 -3.56 -8.26 -3.26
N GLU A 276 -4.30 -8.66 -4.28
CA GLU A 276 -5.56 -9.40 -4.14
C GLU A 276 -5.23 -10.90 -4.02
N LYS A 277 -5.47 -11.50 -2.86
CA LYS A 277 -4.98 -12.85 -2.48
C LYS A 277 -5.44 -13.99 -3.42
N ASP A 278 -6.52 -13.77 -4.16
CA ASP A 278 -7.15 -14.69 -5.11
C ASP A 278 -6.84 -14.38 -6.58
N LYS A 279 -6.14 -13.27 -6.88
CA LYS A 279 -5.92 -12.78 -8.27
C LYS A 279 -4.46 -12.45 -8.60
N GLY A 280 -3.72 -11.85 -7.66
CA GLY A 280 -2.36 -11.38 -7.85
C GLY A 280 -2.11 -9.94 -7.37
N THR A 281 -0.95 -9.40 -7.73
CA THR A 281 -0.47 -8.07 -7.33
C THR A 281 -0.54 -7.06 -8.47
N LEU A 282 -1.21 -5.94 -8.24
CA LEU A 282 -1.25 -4.78 -9.12
C LEU A 282 -0.17 -3.78 -8.69
N TYR A 283 0.62 -3.28 -9.64
CA TYR A 283 1.57 -2.18 -9.44
C TYR A 283 1.24 -1.05 -10.40
N GLU A 284 1.11 0.17 -9.88
CA GLU A 284 1.05 1.39 -10.71
C GLU A 284 2.28 2.25 -10.40
N LEU A 285 3.13 2.48 -11.40
CA LEU A 285 4.39 3.22 -11.27
C LEU A 285 4.30 4.56 -12.00
N THR A 286 4.74 5.63 -11.33
CA THR A 286 4.77 7.00 -11.88
C THR A 286 6.21 7.46 -12.09
N PHE A 287 6.50 7.89 -13.32
CA PHE A 287 7.77 8.49 -13.70
C PHE A 287 7.56 9.94 -14.16
N ARG A 288 8.54 10.80 -13.91
CA ARG A 288 8.60 12.19 -14.41
C ARG A 288 8.74 12.18 -15.94
N GLY A 289 7.91 12.96 -16.63
CA GLY A 289 8.00 13.17 -18.08
C GLY A 289 9.10 14.15 -18.47
N GLU A 290 8.95 14.80 -19.64
CA GLU A 290 9.88 15.82 -20.15
C GLU A 290 9.69 17.17 -19.43
N SER A 291 8.44 17.55 -19.17
CA SER A 291 8.09 18.73 -18.36
C SER A 291 7.72 18.36 -16.91
N SER A 292 7.67 19.35 -16.02
CA SER A 292 7.34 19.17 -14.60
C SER A 292 5.90 18.68 -14.34
N ASN A 293 4.99 18.95 -15.26
CA ASN A 293 3.57 18.60 -15.16
C ASN A 293 3.19 17.34 -15.96
N GLU A 294 4.15 16.77 -16.68
CA GLU A 294 3.99 15.57 -17.48
C GLU A 294 4.54 14.35 -16.73
N PHE A 295 3.83 13.23 -16.84
CA PHE A 295 4.19 11.97 -16.21
C PHE A 295 4.01 10.81 -17.18
N ARG A 296 4.73 9.72 -16.92
CA ARG A 296 4.45 8.40 -17.50
C ARG A 296 3.94 7.49 -16.40
N ARG A 297 2.75 6.91 -16.60
CA ARG A 297 2.17 5.92 -15.68
C ARG A 297 2.21 4.55 -16.34
N LEU A 298 2.83 3.58 -15.68
CA LEU A 298 2.81 2.18 -16.08
C LEU A 298 1.99 1.38 -15.10
N VAL A 299 1.12 0.53 -15.62
CA VAL A 299 0.34 -0.43 -14.85
C VAL A 299 0.84 -1.83 -15.20
N LEU A 300 1.41 -2.50 -14.21
CA LEU A 300 1.91 -3.86 -14.31
C LEU A 300 1.11 -4.76 -13.37
N PHE A 301 0.81 -5.98 -13.78
CA PHE A 301 0.04 -6.94 -12.99
C PHE A 301 0.81 -8.26 -12.90
N ARG A 302 1.13 -8.69 -11.68
CA ARG A 302 1.70 -10.00 -11.38
C ARG A 302 0.57 -10.93 -10.92
N PRO A 303 -0.02 -11.75 -11.81
CA PRO A 303 -0.82 -12.90 -11.39
C PRO A 303 0.07 -13.90 -10.62
N PHE A 304 -0.40 -15.11 -10.36
CA PHE A 304 0.42 -16.21 -9.82
C PHE A 304 1.45 -16.77 -10.85
N GLY A 305 2.20 -15.88 -11.50
CA GLY A 305 3.06 -16.15 -12.65
C GLY A 305 3.88 -14.91 -13.05
N PRO A 306 4.30 -14.78 -14.33
CA PRO A 306 5.18 -13.70 -14.78
C PRO A 306 4.47 -12.34 -14.76
N LEU A 307 5.26 -11.27 -14.59
CA LEU A 307 4.78 -9.89 -14.58
C LEU A 307 4.25 -9.48 -15.97
N LEU A 308 3.02 -8.99 -16.03
CA LEU A 308 2.34 -8.59 -17.26
C LEU A 308 2.23 -7.07 -17.36
N LYS A 309 2.54 -6.51 -18.53
CA LYS A 309 2.27 -5.11 -18.85
C LYS A 309 0.79 -4.93 -19.20
N VAL A 310 0.05 -4.18 -18.38
CA VAL A 310 -1.37 -3.86 -18.62
C VAL A 310 -1.51 -2.54 -19.37
N LYS A 311 -0.81 -1.49 -18.92
CA LYS A 311 -0.97 -0.13 -19.45
C LYS A 311 0.35 0.64 -19.42
N ASN A 312 0.55 1.53 -20.39
CA ASN A 312 1.60 2.56 -20.39
C ASN A 312 0.98 3.83 -21.00
N GLU A 313 0.83 4.88 -20.21
CA GLU A 313 0.18 6.13 -20.61
C GLU A 313 1.05 7.35 -20.33
N ARG A 314 0.91 8.38 -21.17
CA ARG A 314 1.41 9.73 -20.91
C ARG A 314 0.28 10.49 -20.22
N VAL A 315 0.54 11.07 -19.05
CA VAL A 315 -0.42 11.86 -18.28
C VAL A 315 0.11 13.28 -18.21
N ASP A 316 -0.59 14.21 -18.85
CA ASP A 316 -0.33 15.64 -18.72
C ASP A 316 -1.31 16.23 -17.69
N THR A 317 -0.77 16.86 -16.66
CA THR A 317 -1.54 17.49 -15.58
C THR A 317 -1.64 19.02 -15.72
N THR A 318 -1.04 19.62 -16.75
CA THR A 318 -0.86 21.08 -16.88
C THR A 318 -2.17 21.86 -16.69
N ASN A 319 -3.28 21.35 -17.24
CA ASN A 319 -4.61 21.98 -17.16
C ASN A 319 -5.51 21.44 -16.02
N VAL A 320 -4.98 20.61 -15.11
CA VAL A 320 -5.75 20.02 -14.00
C VAL A 320 -5.68 20.94 -12.77
N LEU A 321 -6.62 21.87 -12.69
CA LEU A 321 -6.85 22.73 -11.53
C LEU A 321 -7.37 21.90 -10.33
N ILE A 322 -6.78 22.10 -9.16
CA ILE A 322 -7.32 21.58 -7.88
C ILE A 322 -8.09 22.71 -7.19
N ASN A 323 -9.34 22.48 -6.80
CA ASN A 323 -10.04 23.33 -5.84
C ASN A 323 -9.93 22.70 -4.44
N ILE A 324 -9.12 23.31 -3.58
CA ILE A 324 -8.99 22.90 -2.17
C ILE A 324 -10.14 23.54 -1.39
N ILE A 325 -10.99 22.72 -0.77
CA ILE A 325 -12.12 23.19 0.03
C ILE A 325 -11.82 22.98 1.51
N VAL A 326 -11.85 24.07 2.28
CA VAL A 326 -11.52 24.11 3.71
C VAL A 326 -12.72 24.65 4.50
N PRO A 327 -13.44 23.81 5.26
CA PRO A 327 -14.45 24.26 6.21
C PRO A 327 -13.75 24.80 7.47
N LEU A 328 -14.21 25.93 7.99
CA LEU A 328 -13.53 26.63 9.10
C LEU A 328 -14.52 27.25 10.09
N SER A 329 -14.22 27.18 11.38
CA SER A 329 -14.85 28.00 12.43
C SER A 329 -13.87 28.18 13.59
N ARG A 330 -13.86 29.37 14.22
CA ARG A 330 -13.12 29.71 15.46
C ARG A 330 -11.66 29.19 15.55
N ARG A 331 -10.95 29.11 14.42
CA ARG A 331 -9.60 28.51 14.31
C ARG A 331 -8.65 29.37 13.46
N THR A 332 -8.67 30.69 13.64
CA THR A 332 -7.82 31.62 12.86
C THR A 332 -6.33 31.32 12.94
N ASP A 333 -5.81 30.87 14.08
CA ASP A 333 -4.37 30.58 14.22
C ASP A 333 -3.94 29.36 13.42
N LYS A 334 -4.77 28.31 13.37
CA LYS A 334 -4.57 27.17 12.46
C LYS A 334 -4.76 27.60 11.01
N PHE A 335 -5.69 28.50 10.72
CA PHE A 335 -5.84 29.05 9.37
C PHE A 335 -4.63 29.89 8.92
N LYS A 336 -4.00 30.68 9.80
CA LYS A 336 -2.75 31.40 9.53
C LYS A 336 -1.61 30.41 9.19
N GLN A 337 -1.51 29.30 9.94
CA GLN A 337 -0.56 28.21 9.68
C GLN A 337 -0.82 27.51 8.33
N PHE A 338 -2.08 27.13 8.06
CA PHE A 338 -2.51 26.58 6.78
C PHE A 338 -2.18 27.51 5.62
N MET A 339 -2.49 28.81 5.75
CA MET A 339 -2.23 29.80 4.71
C MET A 339 -0.74 30.04 4.46
N HIS A 340 0.14 29.80 5.45
CA HIS A 340 1.58 29.76 5.22
C HIS A 340 1.96 28.59 4.31
N ASN A 341 1.57 27.35 4.65
CA ASN A 341 1.82 26.17 3.81
C ASN A 341 1.21 26.32 2.41
N PHE A 342 -0.01 26.86 2.31
CA PHE A 342 -0.67 27.18 1.04
C PHE A 342 0.14 28.18 0.19
N ARG A 343 0.70 29.25 0.77
CA ARG A 343 1.56 30.19 0.02
C ARG A 343 2.81 29.50 -0.53
N GLU A 344 3.50 28.72 0.29
CA GLU A 344 4.73 28.04 -0.14
C GLU A 344 4.48 26.97 -1.20
N VAL A 345 3.38 26.21 -1.09
CA VAL A 345 3.10 25.06 -1.95
C VAL A 345 2.19 25.40 -3.12
N CYS A 346 1.00 25.95 -2.85
CA CYS A 346 0.00 26.21 -3.89
C CYS A 346 0.36 27.42 -4.76
N VAL A 347 0.89 28.49 -4.14
CA VAL A 347 1.14 29.76 -4.86
C VAL A 347 2.55 29.80 -5.45
N ARG A 348 3.59 29.43 -4.69
CA ARG A 348 4.99 29.52 -5.15
C ARG A 348 5.49 28.32 -5.94
N GLN A 349 5.02 27.10 -5.66
CA GLN A 349 5.52 25.87 -6.31
C GLN A 349 4.59 25.34 -7.41
N ASP A 350 3.28 25.22 -7.15
CA ASP A 350 2.35 24.55 -8.07
C ASP A 350 1.61 25.47 -9.04
N GLY A 351 1.11 26.61 -8.57
CA GLY A 351 0.41 27.63 -9.37
C GLY A 351 -0.97 27.25 -9.92
N ARG A 352 -1.40 25.98 -9.83
CA ARG A 352 -2.63 25.43 -10.44
C ARG A 352 -3.64 25.00 -9.37
N VAL A 353 -3.89 25.92 -8.43
CA VAL A 353 -4.79 25.71 -7.30
C VAL A 353 -5.78 26.87 -7.17
N HIS A 354 -7.02 26.54 -6.80
CA HIS A 354 -8.02 27.45 -6.26
C HIS A 354 -8.30 27.09 -4.79
N LEU A 355 -8.56 28.09 -3.95
CA LEU A 355 -8.90 27.89 -2.53
C LEU A 355 -10.34 28.30 -2.24
N THR A 356 -11.18 27.38 -1.80
CA THR A 356 -12.54 27.67 -1.31
C THR A 356 -12.55 27.55 0.22
N VAL A 357 -12.66 28.68 0.92
CA VAL A 357 -12.84 28.71 2.38
C VAL A 357 -14.33 28.85 2.69
N VAL A 358 -14.87 27.92 3.49
CA VAL A 358 -16.27 27.96 3.94
C VAL A 358 -16.27 28.21 5.45
N TYR A 359 -16.50 29.46 5.83
CA TYR A 359 -16.46 29.93 7.22
C TYR A 359 -17.83 29.85 7.89
N PHE A 360 -17.88 29.30 9.11
CA PHE A 360 -19.08 29.19 9.92
C PHE A 360 -19.04 30.16 11.12
N GLY A 361 -20.07 31.00 11.23
CA GLY A 361 -20.24 32.02 12.26
C GLY A 361 -19.79 33.43 11.83
N LYS A 362 -19.83 34.36 12.78
CA LYS A 362 -19.48 35.79 12.58
C LYS A 362 -18.21 36.23 13.30
N GLU A 363 -17.89 35.59 14.43
CA GLU A 363 -16.64 35.81 15.16
C GLU A 363 -15.43 35.55 14.26
N GLN A 364 -14.31 36.24 14.49
CA GLN A 364 -13.03 36.02 13.78
C GLN A 364 -13.04 36.14 12.24
N MET A 365 -14.19 36.38 11.59
CA MET A 365 -14.33 36.43 10.14
C MET A 365 -13.43 37.50 9.49
N SER A 366 -13.27 38.65 10.15
CA SER A 366 -12.39 39.73 9.71
C SER A 366 -10.90 39.32 9.69
N GLU A 367 -10.45 38.46 10.60
CA GLU A 367 -9.09 37.90 10.57
C GLU A 367 -8.90 36.92 9.41
N VAL A 368 -9.91 36.08 9.13
CA VAL A 368 -9.89 35.14 8.00
C VAL A 368 -9.83 35.89 6.68
N GLN A 369 -10.70 36.89 6.51
CA GLN A 369 -10.69 37.78 5.35
C GLN A 369 -9.36 38.52 5.21
N SER A 370 -8.85 39.14 6.27
CA SER A 370 -7.54 39.82 6.28
C SER A 370 -6.39 38.87 5.89
N THR A 371 -6.39 37.64 6.40
CA THR A 371 -5.35 36.63 6.06
C THR A 371 -5.37 36.26 4.57
N LEU A 372 -6.56 36.16 3.97
CA LEU A 372 -6.74 35.94 2.53
C LEU A 372 -6.32 37.16 1.70
N GLU A 373 -6.74 38.37 2.10
CA GLU A 373 -6.40 39.63 1.43
C GLU A 373 -4.91 39.97 1.51
N ASN A 374 -4.23 39.64 2.61
CA ASN A 374 -2.78 39.76 2.75
C ASN A 374 -2.09 38.82 1.76
N THR A 375 -2.49 37.54 1.74
CA THR A 375 -1.98 36.56 0.78
C THR A 375 -2.23 36.98 -0.67
N SER A 376 -3.40 37.56 -0.96
CA SER A 376 -3.76 38.05 -2.29
C SER A 376 -2.89 39.23 -2.74
N ARG A 377 -2.61 40.18 -1.84
CA ARG A 377 -1.74 41.34 -2.11
C ARG A 377 -0.26 40.96 -2.21
N GLU A 378 0.27 40.19 -1.26
CA GLU A 378 1.69 39.83 -1.18
C GLU A 378 2.13 38.89 -2.31
N ALA A 379 1.26 37.96 -2.73
CA ALA A 379 1.59 36.93 -3.71
C ALA A 379 0.83 37.06 -5.05
N ASN A 380 0.11 38.17 -5.26
CA ASN A 380 -0.77 38.43 -6.42
C ASN A 380 -1.77 37.27 -6.69
N PHE A 381 -2.20 36.58 -5.62
CA PHE A 381 -3.03 35.38 -5.73
C PHE A 381 -4.52 35.73 -5.71
N LYS A 382 -5.23 35.45 -6.80
CA LYS A 382 -6.66 35.80 -6.98
C LYS A 382 -7.60 34.60 -7.08
N ASN A 383 -7.06 33.37 -7.09
CA ASN A 383 -7.83 32.14 -7.24
C ASN A 383 -8.34 31.64 -5.88
N TYR A 384 -9.20 32.43 -5.23
CA TYR A 384 -9.87 32.00 -4.01
C TYR A 384 -11.34 32.39 -3.97
N THR A 385 -12.07 31.79 -3.06
CA THR A 385 -13.47 32.08 -2.76
C THR A 385 -13.67 31.95 -1.26
N LEU A 386 -14.25 32.97 -0.64
CA LEU A 386 -14.62 32.98 0.76
C LEU A 386 -16.15 32.97 0.84
N MET A 387 -16.70 31.96 1.51
CA MET A 387 -18.14 31.83 1.76
C MET A 387 -18.37 31.89 3.26
N GLN A 388 -19.29 32.74 3.72
CA GLN A 388 -19.68 32.80 5.12
C GLN A 388 -21.07 32.18 5.30
N LEU A 389 -21.21 31.35 6.32
CA LEU A 389 -22.45 30.69 6.72
C LEU A 389 -22.78 31.11 8.16
N ASP A 390 -23.98 31.65 8.37
CA ASP A 390 -24.48 32.05 9.69
C ASP A 390 -25.15 30.86 10.38
N GLU A 391 -24.39 29.77 10.51
CA GLU A 391 -24.81 28.47 11.02
C GLU A 391 -23.75 27.89 11.97
N GLU A 392 -24.13 26.91 12.80
CA GLU A 392 -23.16 26.11 13.55
C GLU A 392 -22.26 25.28 12.63
N PHE A 393 -21.01 25.05 13.07
CA PHE A 393 -20.03 24.33 12.26
C PHE A 393 -20.45 22.87 11.99
N SER A 394 -20.61 22.53 10.71
CA SER A 394 -20.72 21.15 10.23
C SER A 394 -19.73 20.92 9.09
N ARG A 395 -18.78 20.02 9.32
CA ARG A 395 -17.67 19.71 8.38
C ARG A 395 -18.20 19.23 7.03
N GLY A 396 -19.06 18.21 7.02
CA GLY A 396 -19.66 17.66 5.79
C GLY A 396 -20.48 18.70 5.02
N ARG A 397 -21.28 19.51 5.72
CA ARG A 397 -22.06 20.60 5.11
C ARG A 397 -21.18 21.68 4.48
N GLY A 398 -20.08 22.05 5.14
CA GLY A 398 -19.13 23.03 4.62
C GLY A 398 -18.45 22.55 3.33
N LEU A 399 -18.00 21.29 3.32
CA LEU A 399 -17.40 20.66 2.15
C LEU A 399 -18.41 20.52 0.99
N ASP A 400 -19.65 20.11 1.27
CA ASP A 400 -20.72 19.98 0.28
C ASP A 400 -21.08 21.33 -0.37
N ILE A 401 -21.26 22.39 0.45
CA ILE A 401 -21.53 23.75 -0.02
C ILE A 401 -20.37 24.25 -0.88
N GLY A 402 -19.12 24.10 -0.43
CA GLY A 402 -17.94 24.52 -1.20
C GLY A 402 -17.80 23.78 -2.53
N ALA A 403 -18.11 22.47 -2.56
CA ALA A 403 -18.11 21.68 -3.79
C ALA A 403 -19.21 22.10 -4.77
N ARG A 404 -20.43 22.36 -4.28
CA ARG A 404 -21.57 22.77 -5.10
C ARG A 404 -21.43 24.19 -5.63
N ALA A 405 -20.89 25.12 -4.82
CA ALA A 405 -20.69 26.53 -5.19
C ALA A 405 -19.73 26.74 -6.37
N TRP A 406 -18.85 25.78 -6.67
CA TRP A 406 -17.95 25.84 -7.82
C TRP A 406 -18.70 25.95 -9.16
N LYS A 407 -18.38 26.99 -9.94
CA LYS A 407 -19.02 27.29 -11.24
C LYS A 407 -18.17 26.90 -12.46
N GLY A 408 -16.86 26.70 -12.31
CA GLY A 408 -15.91 26.43 -13.39
C GLY A 408 -15.93 24.99 -13.91
N GLY A 409 -17.11 24.43 -14.22
CA GLY A 409 -17.25 23.08 -14.78
C GLY A 409 -16.80 21.93 -13.84
N ASN A 410 -16.19 20.90 -14.41
CA ASN A 410 -15.73 19.70 -13.68
C ASN A 410 -14.28 19.86 -13.20
N VAL A 411 -14.10 20.35 -11.98
CA VAL A 411 -12.79 20.52 -11.32
C VAL A 411 -12.43 19.29 -10.47
N LEU A 412 -11.14 19.08 -10.22
CA LEU A 412 -10.66 18.16 -9.17
C LEU A 412 -10.80 18.85 -7.81
N LEU A 413 -11.61 18.30 -6.92
CA LEU A 413 -11.78 18.76 -5.55
C LEU A 413 -10.75 18.08 -4.65
N PHE A 414 -10.14 18.83 -3.74
CA PHE A 414 -9.44 18.28 -2.58
C PHE A 414 -10.15 18.75 -1.30
N PHE A 415 -10.77 17.81 -0.58
CA PHE A 415 -11.36 18.09 0.74
C PHE A 415 -10.26 18.05 1.79
N CYS A 416 -10.09 19.15 2.52
CA CYS A 416 -8.93 19.38 3.37
C CYS A 416 -9.34 20.08 4.68
N ASP A 417 -8.82 19.59 5.81
CA ASP A 417 -9.02 20.22 7.11
C ASP A 417 -7.90 21.26 7.38
N VAL A 418 -8.16 22.24 8.24
CA VAL A 418 -7.25 23.39 8.45
C VAL A 418 -5.95 23.04 9.19
N ASP A 419 -5.88 21.86 9.81
CA ASP A 419 -4.72 21.30 10.51
C ASP A 419 -3.90 20.32 9.64
N ILE A 420 -4.23 20.22 8.36
CA ILE A 420 -3.49 19.45 7.36
C ILE A 420 -2.33 20.27 6.80
N TYR A 421 -1.14 19.65 6.78
CA TYR A 421 0.03 20.13 6.06
C TYR A 421 0.27 19.23 4.85
N PHE A 422 0.53 19.82 3.68
CA PHE A 422 0.80 19.06 2.46
C PHE A 422 1.96 19.63 1.64
N THR A 423 2.47 18.84 0.69
CA THR A 423 3.58 19.20 -0.21
C THR A 423 3.12 19.33 -1.67
N ALA A 424 3.97 19.92 -2.53
CA ALA A 424 3.70 20.00 -3.97
C ALA A 424 3.64 18.61 -4.63
N ASP A 425 4.44 17.65 -4.15
CA ASP A 425 4.36 16.25 -4.60
C ASP A 425 2.98 15.65 -4.32
N PHE A 426 2.39 15.92 -3.15
CA PHE A 426 1.02 15.46 -2.85
C PHE A 426 -0.02 16.03 -3.81
N LEU A 427 0.10 17.30 -4.24
CA LEU A 427 -0.81 17.86 -5.24
C LEU A 427 -0.70 17.13 -6.59
N ASN A 428 0.49 16.62 -6.95
CA ASN A 428 0.64 15.75 -8.12
C ASN A 428 0.07 14.34 -7.88
N THR A 429 0.33 13.71 -6.72
CA THR A 429 -0.31 12.44 -6.33
C THR A 429 -1.85 12.53 -6.37
N CYS A 430 -2.42 13.66 -5.93
CA CYS A 430 -3.84 13.97 -5.99
C CYS A 430 -4.38 13.99 -7.43
N ARG A 431 -3.69 14.70 -8.36
CA ARG A 431 -4.04 14.75 -9.80
C ARG A 431 -3.89 13.40 -10.51
N LEU A 432 -2.89 12.63 -10.12
CA LEU A 432 -2.55 11.36 -10.77
C LEU A 432 -3.49 10.22 -10.35
N ASN A 433 -4.02 10.23 -9.13
CA ASN A 433 -4.82 9.11 -8.60
C ASN A 433 -6.34 9.31 -8.69
N ALA A 434 -6.81 10.51 -9.06
CA ALA A 434 -8.22 10.80 -9.35
C ALA A 434 -8.45 10.87 -10.88
N GLN A 435 -9.55 10.29 -11.38
CA GLN A 435 -9.93 10.35 -12.79
C GLN A 435 -11.46 10.36 -12.94
N PRO A 436 -12.05 11.31 -13.71
CA PRO A 436 -13.51 11.45 -13.81
C PRO A 436 -14.16 10.15 -14.29
N GLY A 437 -15.20 9.70 -13.60
CA GLY A 437 -15.96 8.50 -13.96
C GLY A 437 -15.16 7.19 -13.85
N LYS A 438 -13.96 7.18 -13.24
CA LYS A 438 -13.12 5.98 -13.12
C LYS A 438 -12.45 5.77 -11.77
N LYS A 439 -11.80 6.79 -11.21
CA LYS A 439 -10.99 6.66 -9.98
C LYS A 439 -11.23 7.81 -9.01
N VAL A 440 -11.43 7.48 -7.73
CA VAL A 440 -11.40 8.45 -6.62
C VAL A 440 -10.22 8.13 -5.70
N PHE A 441 -9.53 9.16 -5.21
CA PHE A 441 -8.35 9.00 -4.36
C PHE A 441 -8.64 9.36 -2.91
N TYR A 442 -8.42 8.42 -2.01
CA TYR A 442 -8.53 8.56 -0.56
C TYR A 442 -7.15 8.39 0.08
N PRO A 443 -6.32 9.44 0.09
CA PRO A 443 -4.99 9.40 0.70
C PRO A 443 -5.09 9.11 2.20
N VAL A 444 -4.27 8.16 2.67
CA VAL A 444 -4.07 7.96 4.11
C VAL A 444 -2.92 8.87 4.55
N LEU A 445 -3.23 9.83 5.41
CA LEU A 445 -2.26 10.79 5.92
C LEU A 445 -1.45 10.25 7.10
N PHE A 446 -0.29 10.87 7.34
CA PHE A 446 0.50 10.62 8.53
C PHE A 446 0.09 11.56 9.66
N SER A 447 -0.39 11.03 10.78
CA SER A 447 -0.73 11.83 11.96
C SER A 447 0.45 11.90 12.92
N GLN A 448 0.90 13.12 13.21
CA GLN A 448 1.98 13.36 14.16
C GLN A 448 1.48 13.16 15.61
N TYR A 449 2.40 12.71 16.47
CA TYR A 449 2.20 12.69 17.91
C TYR A 449 2.43 14.06 18.55
N ASN A 450 2.10 14.19 19.85
CA ASN A 450 2.29 15.42 20.61
C ASN A 450 3.77 15.82 20.68
N PRO A 451 4.21 16.92 20.04
CA PRO A 451 5.63 17.28 19.98
C PRO A 451 6.21 17.57 21.38
N SER A 452 5.41 18.06 22.33
CA SER A 452 5.83 18.24 23.72
C SER A 452 6.21 16.92 24.39
N VAL A 453 5.57 15.82 24.00
CA VAL A 453 5.90 14.46 24.46
C VAL A 453 7.10 13.89 23.70
N ILE A 454 7.15 14.07 22.37
CA ILE A 454 8.21 13.50 21.52
C ILE A 454 9.57 14.15 21.77
N TYR A 455 9.61 15.49 21.93
CA TYR A 455 10.84 16.26 22.12
C TYR A 455 11.14 16.59 23.59
N GLY A 456 10.16 16.39 24.49
CA GLY A 456 10.30 16.45 25.95
C GLY A 456 10.36 17.84 26.58
N SER A 457 10.61 18.90 25.80
CA SER A 457 10.47 20.30 26.23
C SER A 457 10.16 21.23 25.06
N PRO A 458 9.44 22.35 25.26
CA PRO A 458 9.12 23.30 24.18
C PRO A 458 10.34 23.79 23.41
N ASP A 459 11.44 24.10 24.09
CA ASP A 459 12.70 24.60 23.49
C ASP A 459 13.42 23.58 22.58
N ARG A 460 12.95 22.33 22.56
CA ARG A 460 13.48 21.24 21.72
C ARG A 460 12.56 20.86 20.57
N ILE A 461 11.37 21.46 20.49
CA ILE A 461 10.45 21.23 19.38
C ILE A 461 11.02 21.95 18.14
N PRO A 462 11.40 21.22 17.08
CA PRO A 462 11.98 21.82 15.89
C PRO A 462 10.90 22.50 15.02
N ALA A 463 11.30 23.23 13.98
CA ALA A 463 10.35 23.82 13.03
C ALA A 463 9.46 22.74 12.38
N VAL A 464 8.24 23.12 11.95
CA VAL A 464 7.23 22.16 11.45
C VAL A 464 7.78 21.29 10.33
N GLU A 465 8.53 21.88 9.41
CA GLU A 465 9.16 21.25 8.24
C GLU A 465 10.13 20.14 8.66
N GLN A 466 10.81 20.30 9.80
CA GLN A 466 11.73 19.33 10.39
C GLN A 466 11.00 18.23 11.18
N GLN A 467 9.73 18.44 11.55
CA GLN A 467 8.86 17.44 12.17
C GLN A 467 8.18 16.51 11.14
N LEU A 468 8.22 16.82 9.83
CA LEU A 468 7.57 16.06 8.75
C LEU A 468 8.29 14.73 8.43
N VAL A 469 8.48 13.92 9.47
CA VAL A 469 9.23 12.67 9.46
C VAL A 469 8.25 11.52 9.68
N ILE A 470 8.25 10.54 8.78
CA ILE A 470 7.38 9.35 8.87
C ILE A 470 8.15 8.27 9.63
N LYS A 471 7.96 8.16 10.94
CA LYS A 471 8.53 7.07 11.77
C LYS A 471 7.60 6.65 12.90
N LYS A 472 7.81 5.43 13.42
CA LYS A 472 7.03 4.83 14.51
C LYS A 472 6.96 5.68 15.80
N ASP A 473 7.98 6.49 16.05
CA ASP A 473 8.19 7.36 17.22
C ASP A 473 7.73 8.82 17.00
N THR A 474 7.31 9.18 15.79
CA THR A 474 6.86 10.53 15.42
C THR A 474 5.39 10.60 15.03
N GLY A 475 4.78 9.47 14.64
CA GLY A 475 3.37 9.39 14.32
C GLY A 475 2.91 8.01 13.85
N PHE A 476 1.77 7.98 13.16
CA PHE A 476 1.16 6.79 12.56
C PHE A 476 0.34 7.13 11.31
N TRP A 477 0.09 6.14 10.45
CA TRP A 477 -0.85 6.27 9.33
C TRP A 477 -2.30 6.24 9.84
N ARG A 478 -3.10 7.28 9.57
CA ARG A 478 -4.51 7.36 10.01
C ARG A 478 -5.44 6.57 9.08
N ASP A 479 -5.30 5.26 9.08
CA ASP A 479 -6.05 4.31 8.26
C ASP A 479 -7.56 4.23 8.56
N PHE A 480 -8.00 4.75 9.71
CA PHE A 480 -9.41 4.89 10.10
C PHE A 480 -10.08 6.21 9.68
N GLY A 481 -9.35 7.15 9.05
CA GLY A 481 -9.91 8.44 8.61
C GLY A 481 -10.21 8.48 7.11
N PHE A 482 -11.33 9.11 6.72
CA PHE A 482 -11.75 9.25 5.32
C PHE A 482 -11.98 10.72 4.91
N GLY A 483 -11.81 11.67 5.82
CA GLY A 483 -12.10 13.09 5.60
C GLY A 483 -11.31 13.78 4.48
N MET A 484 -10.12 13.29 4.16
CA MET A 484 -9.26 13.83 3.10
C MET A 484 -9.42 13.00 1.83
N THR A 485 -9.87 13.65 0.75
CA THR A 485 -10.11 12.96 -0.53
C THR A 485 -9.88 13.88 -1.72
N CYS A 486 -9.34 13.32 -2.80
CA CYS A 486 -9.18 13.93 -4.12
C CYS A 486 -10.15 13.28 -5.11
N GLN A 487 -11.11 14.06 -5.60
CA GLN A 487 -12.26 13.55 -6.35
C GLN A 487 -12.80 14.59 -7.34
N TYR A 488 -13.28 14.18 -8.50
CA TYR A 488 -13.88 15.12 -9.44
C TYR A 488 -15.26 15.56 -8.98
N ARG A 489 -15.59 16.84 -9.20
CA ARG A 489 -16.89 17.43 -8.82
C ARG A 489 -18.07 16.67 -9.44
N SER A 490 -17.94 16.23 -10.69
CA SER A 490 -18.95 15.38 -11.36
C SER A 490 -19.20 14.09 -10.59
N ASP A 491 -18.16 13.33 -10.24
CA ASP A 491 -18.30 12.07 -9.49
C ASP A 491 -18.93 12.29 -8.12
N PHE A 492 -18.48 13.32 -7.38
CA PHE A 492 -19.05 13.70 -6.08
C PHE A 492 -20.56 14.00 -6.17
N LEU A 493 -20.99 14.74 -7.20
CA LEU A 493 -22.41 15.03 -7.42
C LEU A 493 -23.20 13.80 -7.87
N ASN A 494 -22.61 12.95 -8.71
CA ASN A 494 -23.25 11.74 -9.23
C ASN A 494 -23.56 10.70 -8.13
N ILE A 495 -22.73 10.61 -7.09
CA ILE A 495 -23.00 9.78 -5.90
C ILE A 495 -23.91 10.47 -4.87
N GLY A 496 -24.43 11.67 -5.17
CA GLY A 496 -25.32 12.45 -4.30
C GLY A 496 -24.62 13.39 -3.31
N GLY A 497 -23.29 13.34 -3.18
CA GLY A 497 -22.51 14.15 -2.26
C GLY A 497 -22.64 13.73 -0.79
N PHE A 498 -22.41 14.66 0.14
CA PHE A 498 -22.59 14.37 1.57
C PHE A 498 -24.07 14.17 1.93
N ASP A 499 -24.28 13.44 3.01
CA ASP A 499 -25.55 13.47 3.72
C ASP A 499 -25.55 14.68 4.66
N ILE A 500 -26.43 15.65 4.39
CA ILE A 500 -26.51 16.94 5.09
C ILE A 500 -27.37 16.89 6.35
N ASP A 501 -28.04 15.76 6.60
CA ASP A 501 -28.85 15.54 7.82
C ASP A 501 -27.98 15.04 8.98
N ILE A 502 -26.78 14.54 8.69
CA ILE A 502 -25.73 14.30 9.69
C ILE A 502 -25.28 15.64 10.29
N LYS A 503 -25.75 15.93 11.51
CA LYS A 503 -25.31 17.07 12.33
C LYS A 503 -24.20 16.65 13.31
N GLY A 504 -23.34 17.60 13.68
CA GLY A 504 -22.22 17.36 14.59
C GLY A 504 -20.95 16.85 13.90
N TRP A 505 -20.14 16.07 14.63
CA TRP A 505 -18.82 15.61 14.20
C TRP A 505 -18.75 14.08 14.10
N GLY A 506 -18.30 13.58 12.94
CA GLY A 506 -17.93 12.18 12.74
C GLY A 506 -18.96 11.36 11.95
N GLY A 507 -18.45 10.45 11.12
CA GLY A 507 -19.25 9.52 10.33
C GLY A 507 -19.71 10.06 8.96
N GLU A 508 -19.61 11.37 8.72
CA GLU A 508 -19.95 11.97 7.43
C GLU A 508 -18.94 11.57 6.34
N ASP A 509 -17.67 11.42 6.71
CA ASP A 509 -16.59 10.98 5.84
C ASP A 509 -16.69 9.48 5.51
N VAL A 510 -16.99 8.64 6.50
CA VAL A 510 -17.30 7.22 6.34
C VAL A 510 -18.51 7.02 5.43
N HIS A 511 -19.58 7.81 5.60
CA HIS A 511 -20.77 7.70 4.76
C HIS A 511 -20.47 8.08 3.30
N LEU A 512 -19.75 9.18 3.05
CA LEU A 512 -19.31 9.55 1.69
C LEU A 512 -18.42 8.46 1.08
N TYR A 513 -17.50 7.90 1.86
CA TYR A 513 -16.63 6.80 1.42
C TYR A 513 -17.43 5.56 1.00
N ARG A 514 -18.42 5.14 1.81
CA ARG A 514 -19.32 4.03 1.49
C ARG A 514 -20.10 4.28 0.20
N LYS A 515 -20.58 5.51 -0.07
CA LYS A 515 -21.24 5.86 -1.34
C LYS A 515 -20.32 5.64 -2.55
N TYR A 516 -19.02 5.93 -2.43
CA TYR A 516 -18.04 5.58 -3.48
C TYR A 516 -17.84 4.07 -3.61
N LEU A 517 -17.75 3.33 -2.50
CA LEU A 517 -17.63 1.86 -2.52
C LEU A 517 -18.85 1.15 -3.13
N HIS A 518 -20.04 1.76 -3.07
CA HIS A 518 -21.25 1.24 -3.73
C HIS A 518 -21.38 1.66 -5.19
N SER A 519 -20.50 2.54 -5.68
CA SER A 519 -20.42 2.97 -7.08
C SER A 519 -19.56 2.02 -7.94
N ASN A 520 -19.36 2.36 -9.21
CA ASN A 520 -18.46 1.62 -10.12
C ASN A 520 -17.04 2.25 -10.20
N LEU A 521 -16.75 3.23 -9.34
CA LEU A 521 -15.45 3.94 -9.31
C LEU A 521 -14.43 3.13 -8.51
N LEU A 522 -13.21 2.99 -9.03
CA LEU A 522 -12.09 2.41 -8.28
C LEU A 522 -11.68 3.37 -7.17
N VAL A 523 -11.72 2.89 -5.93
CA VAL A 523 -11.26 3.62 -4.75
C VAL A 523 -9.78 3.35 -4.54
N VAL A 524 -8.94 4.33 -4.88
CA VAL A 524 -7.50 4.29 -4.62
C VAL A 524 -7.25 4.80 -3.19
N ARG A 525 -7.07 3.88 -2.23
CA ARG A 525 -6.70 4.19 -0.84
C ARG A 525 -5.25 3.79 -0.58
N ALA A 526 -4.36 4.76 -0.34
CA ALA A 526 -2.91 4.53 -0.20
C ALA A 526 -2.25 5.51 0.80
N PRO A 527 -1.18 5.11 1.51
CA PRO A 527 -0.34 6.03 2.30
C PRO A 527 0.24 7.16 1.45
N SER A 528 0.01 8.40 1.87
CA SER A 528 0.47 9.60 1.17
C SER A 528 1.62 10.26 1.92
N ARG A 529 2.84 10.15 1.36
CA ARG A 529 4.08 10.65 1.97
C ARG A 529 4.12 12.17 2.15
N GLY A 530 3.38 12.90 1.33
CA GLY A 530 3.34 14.36 1.31
C GLY A 530 2.14 14.95 2.05
N LEU A 531 1.46 14.19 2.91
CA LEU A 531 0.23 14.60 3.59
C LEU A 531 0.30 14.26 5.09
N PHE A 532 0.30 15.31 5.92
CA PHE A 532 0.43 15.21 7.37
C PHE A 532 -0.76 15.87 8.06
N HIS A 533 -1.25 15.25 9.14
CA HIS A 533 -2.10 15.93 10.12
C HIS A 533 -1.19 16.38 11.26
N LEU A 534 -1.02 17.70 11.38
CA LEU A 534 -0.20 18.28 12.44
C LEU A 534 -0.85 18.02 13.80
N TRP A 535 -0.06 17.75 14.83
CA TRP A 535 -0.64 17.60 16.16
C TRP A 535 -1.27 18.92 16.63
N HIS A 536 -2.45 18.82 17.22
CA HIS A 536 -3.10 19.89 17.94
C HIS A 536 -3.82 19.28 19.14
N GLU A 537 -4.01 20.06 20.20
CA GLU A 537 -4.82 19.58 21.32
C GLU A 537 -6.26 19.33 20.86
N LYS A 538 -6.81 18.19 21.28
CA LYS A 538 -8.21 17.81 21.06
C LYS A 538 -9.00 18.05 22.35
N HIS A 539 -10.02 18.89 22.27
CA HIS A 539 -11.01 19.04 23.33
C HIS A 539 -12.17 18.07 23.05
N CYS A 540 -12.60 17.34 24.07
CA CYS A 540 -13.74 16.43 24.03
C CYS A 540 -14.76 16.97 25.02
N ALA A 541 -15.82 17.60 24.48
CA ALA A 541 -16.84 18.26 25.29
C ALA A 541 -17.66 17.21 26.07
N ASP A 542 -18.02 17.52 27.32
CA ASP A 542 -18.68 16.57 28.22
C ASP A 542 -20.16 16.33 27.84
N GLU A 543 -20.74 17.20 27.01
CA GLU A 543 -22.09 17.08 26.44
C GLU A 543 -22.17 16.09 25.26
N LEU A 544 -21.03 15.56 24.79
CA LEU A 544 -21.01 14.59 23.69
C LEU A 544 -21.72 13.27 24.08
N PRO A 545 -22.52 12.65 23.19
CA PRO A 545 -23.05 11.32 23.40
C PRO A 545 -21.93 10.32 23.76
N PRO A 546 -22.16 9.32 24.65
CA PRO A 546 -21.09 8.47 25.19
C PRO A 546 -20.19 7.81 24.15
N ASP A 547 -20.75 7.41 23.01
CA ASP A 547 -20.00 6.82 21.90
C ASP A 547 -19.12 7.83 21.16
N GLN A 548 -19.61 9.06 20.93
CA GLN A 548 -18.83 10.16 20.35
C GLN A 548 -17.71 10.62 21.30
N TYR A 549 -18.00 10.72 22.61
CA TYR A 549 -17.00 11.01 23.63
C TYR A 549 -15.90 9.93 23.65
N ARG A 550 -16.28 8.64 23.61
CA ARG A 550 -15.33 7.52 23.51
C ARG A 550 -14.45 7.62 22.27
N MET A 551 -15.02 7.89 21.08
CA MET A 551 -14.24 8.12 19.86
C MET A 551 -13.30 9.32 19.99
N CYS A 552 -13.77 10.42 20.58
CA CYS A 552 -12.98 11.63 20.78
C CYS A 552 -11.76 11.35 21.66
N MET A 553 -11.97 10.68 22.80
CA MET A 553 -10.92 10.33 23.76
C MET A 553 -9.95 9.27 23.23
N GLN A 554 -10.42 8.25 22.52
CA GLN A 554 -9.55 7.30 21.82
C GLN A 554 -8.67 8.02 20.78
N SER A 555 -9.27 8.92 19.99
CA SER A 555 -8.54 9.75 19.03
C SER A 555 -7.55 10.72 19.69
N LYS A 556 -7.83 11.22 20.90
CA LYS A 556 -6.89 12.05 21.67
C LYS A 556 -5.72 11.20 22.13
N ALA A 557 -5.97 10.10 22.83
CA ALA A 557 -4.95 9.21 23.36
C ALA A 557 -4.00 8.65 22.29
N MET A 558 -4.52 8.25 21.12
CA MET A 558 -3.69 7.78 20.00
C MET A 558 -2.76 8.85 19.41
N ASN A 559 -3.09 10.14 19.57
CA ASN A 559 -2.29 11.25 19.08
C ASN A 559 -1.22 11.72 20.09
N GLU A 560 -1.14 11.16 21.31
CA GLU A 560 -0.17 11.65 22.31
C GLU A 560 1.25 11.15 22.05
N ALA A 561 1.45 9.83 21.95
CA ALA A 561 2.73 9.22 21.57
C ALA A 561 2.55 7.75 21.13
N SER A 562 3.61 7.14 20.62
CA SER A 562 3.59 5.69 20.37
C SER A 562 3.42 4.91 21.68
N HIS A 563 2.86 3.70 21.61
CA HIS A 563 2.65 2.83 22.77
C HIS A 563 3.93 2.60 23.60
N GLY A 564 5.09 2.51 22.94
CA GLY A 564 6.38 2.39 23.63
C GLY A 564 6.77 3.66 24.40
N GLN A 565 6.56 4.84 23.81
CA GLN A 565 6.83 6.12 24.47
C GLN A 565 5.89 6.36 25.65
N LEU A 566 4.60 6.03 25.52
CA LEU A 566 3.65 6.07 26.64
C LEU A 566 4.06 5.13 27.78
N GLY A 567 4.55 3.92 27.46
CA GLY A 567 5.13 3.01 28.45
C GLY A 567 6.35 3.61 29.17
N MET A 568 7.26 4.26 28.44
CA MET A 568 8.43 4.94 29.02
C MET A 568 8.06 6.13 29.92
N LEU A 569 6.95 6.82 29.63
CA LEU A 569 6.41 7.86 30.52
C LEU A 569 5.80 7.25 31.78
N PHE A 570 5.05 6.16 31.66
CA PHE A 570 4.43 5.46 32.78
C PHE A 570 5.49 4.92 33.77
N PHE A 571 6.52 4.23 33.26
CA PHE A 571 7.62 3.69 34.08
C PHE A 571 8.72 4.72 34.41
N ARG A 572 8.50 6.02 34.17
CA ARG A 572 9.53 7.08 34.30
C ARG A 572 10.20 7.08 35.68
N HIS A 573 9.44 6.93 36.76
CA HIS A 573 9.98 6.93 38.12
C HIS A 573 10.92 5.75 38.39
N GLU A 574 10.60 4.56 37.86
CA GLU A 574 11.45 3.36 37.98
C GLU A 574 12.73 3.51 37.17
N ILE A 575 12.64 4.04 35.95
CA ILE A 575 13.77 4.33 35.08
C ILE A 575 14.70 5.36 35.74
N GLU A 576 14.16 6.46 36.27
CA GLU A 576 14.95 7.46 36.99
C GLU A 576 15.60 6.88 38.27
N ALA A 577 14.89 6.04 39.02
CA ALA A 577 15.44 5.37 40.20
C ALA A 577 16.59 4.43 39.85
N HIS A 578 16.49 3.67 38.76
CA HIS A 578 17.55 2.80 38.25
C HIS A 578 18.78 3.61 37.81
N LEU A 579 18.59 4.69 37.05
CA LEU A 579 19.68 5.57 36.60
C LEU A 579 20.39 6.26 37.78
N ARG A 580 19.66 6.66 38.82
CA ARG A 580 20.26 7.20 40.06
C ARG A 580 21.12 6.14 40.76
N LYS A 581 20.65 4.88 40.88
CA LYS A 581 21.42 3.76 41.44
C LYS A 581 22.70 3.48 40.64
N GLN A 582 22.64 3.46 39.30
CA GLN A 582 23.83 3.28 38.46
C GLN A 582 24.86 4.39 38.66
N LYS A 583 24.45 5.67 38.68
CA LYS A 583 25.37 6.80 38.92
C LYS A 583 26.07 6.71 40.28
N LEU A 584 25.35 6.30 41.33
CA LEU A 584 25.94 6.09 42.65
C LEU A 584 26.98 4.95 42.64
N GLN A 585 26.68 3.83 41.95
CA GLN A 585 27.62 2.72 41.79
C GLN A 585 28.88 3.13 41.01
N GLN A 586 28.73 3.82 39.88
CA GLN A 586 29.85 4.34 39.08
C GLN A 586 30.74 5.28 39.90
N ASN A 587 30.15 6.25 40.60
CA ASN A 587 30.88 7.17 41.47
C ASN A 587 31.57 6.47 42.66
N SER A 588 31.04 5.33 43.13
CA SER A 588 31.67 4.53 44.18
C SER A 588 32.87 3.71 43.69
N ASN A 589 32.84 3.27 42.42
CA ASN A 589 33.93 2.55 41.79
C ASN A 589 35.07 3.48 41.36
N ALA A 590 34.73 4.66 40.82
CA ALA A 590 35.71 5.70 40.45
C ALA A 590 36.44 6.34 41.65
N LYS A 591 36.02 6.05 42.90
CA LYS A 591 36.71 6.41 44.15
C LYS A 591 37.57 5.27 44.73
N LYS A 592 37.60 4.10 44.08
CA LYS A 592 38.38 2.91 44.48
C LYS A 592 39.54 2.61 43.53
N THR A 593 39.64 3.37 42.44
CA THR A 593 40.80 3.52 41.55
C THR A 593 41.45 4.86 41.85
#